data_AF-A0A7X5IC07-F1
#
_entry.id   AF-A0A7X5IC07-F1
#
_cell.length_a   1.000
_cell.length_b   1.000
_cell.length_c   1.000
_cell.angle_alpha   90.00
_cell.angle_beta   90.00
_cell.angle_gamma   90.00
#
_symmetry.space_group_name_H-M   'P 1'
#
loop_
_entity.id
_entity.type
_entity.pdbx_description
1 polymer ?
#
loop_
_entity_poly.entity_id
_entity_poly.type
_entity_poly.pdbx_seq_one_letter_code
_entity_poly.pdbx_strand_id
1 'polypeptide(L)'
;MNRLSIEARAVHDRPLQAFLDRFGRRLAATPPGTCPVAVTTTLLECAASQTCGKCVPCRDGLPQAAVLARRVLDCRATDEDLARLHALAELACGGSDCAIGWEAGEALLAALSAFSDEFASHVERHRCAAGVGQSVPCETDCPAHVNVPGYVALAGAGDCAGAVALIRKDNPFPTACAFVCEHPC
;
A
#
# COMPACT_ATOMS: atom_id res chain seq x y z
N MET A 1 12.34 -10.39 40.78
CA MET A 1 11.83 -9.03 40.50
C MET A 1 12.77 -8.38 39.52
N ASN A 2 12.39 -8.27 38.24
CA ASN A 2 13.22 -7.61 37.25
C ASN A 2 13.17 -6.11 37.50
N ARG A 3 14.32 -5.45 37.68
CA ARG A 3 14.39 -4.01 37.90
C ARG A 3 13.84 -3.31 36.66
N LEU A 4 12.85 -2.44 36.83
CA LEU A 4 12.48 -1.48 35.80
C LEU A 4 13.73 -0.63 35.51
N SER A 5 14.33 -0.80 34.33
CA SER A 5 15.49 -0.04 33.88
C SER A 5 15.06 1.40 33.57
N ILE A 6 15.80 2.37 34.12
CA ILE A 6 15.64 3.81 33.84
C ILE A 6 16.86 4.28 33.03
N GLU A 7 17.34 3.44 32.12
CA GLU A 7 18.44 3.81 31.23
C GLU A 7 18.03 4.97 30.31
N ALA A 8 18.99 5.84 30.01
CA ALA A 8 18.76 6.99 29.16
C ALA A 8 18.42 6.54 27.72
N ARG A 9 17.58 7.33 27.04
CA ARG A 9 17.24 7.15 25.62
C ARG A 9 18.49 7.02 24.76
N ALA A 10 18.43 6.15 23.75
CA ALA A 10 19.58 5.95 22.87
C ALA A 10 19.88 7.23 22.08
N VAL A 11 21.16 7.49 21.81
CA VAL A 11 21.64 8.70 21.10
C VAL A 11 20.92 8.91 19.76
N HIS A 12 20.44 7.83 19.14
CA HIS A 12 19.80 7.84 17.83
C HIS A 12 18.26 7.93 17.85
N ASP A 13 17.61 7.95 19.01
CA ASP A 13 16.14 7.98 19.09
C ASP A 13 15.54 9.24 18.44
N ARG A 14 16.15 10.41 18.70
CA ARG A 14 15.68 11.68 18.13
C ARG A 14 15.88 11.76 16.60
N PRO A 15 17.07 11.43 16.05
CA PRO A 15 17.21 11.29 14.60
C PRO A 15 16.23 10.29 14.00
N LEU A 16 16.06 9.11 14.60
CA LEU A 16 15.13 8.08 14.12
C LEU A 16 13.69 8.60 14.04
N GLN A 17 13.22 9.31 15.07
CA GLN A 17 11.88 9.89 15.06
C GLN A 17 11.66 10.83 13.86
N ALA A 18 12.64 11.67 13.53
CA ALA A 18 12.54 12.56 12.37
C ALA A 18 12.46 11.79 11.03
N PHE A 19 13.11 10.62 10.92
CA PHE A 19 12.96 9.74 9.76
C PHE A 19 11.56 9.14 9.68
N LEU A 20 11.01 8.68 10.81
CA LEU A 20 9.66 8.13 10.90
C LEU A 20 8.60 9.17 10.56
N ASP A 21 8.73 10.41 11.06
CA ASP A 21 7.81 11.50 10.74
C ASP A 21 7.79 11.82 9.24
N ARG A 22 8.96 11.77 8.58
CA ARG A 22 9.07 11.95 7.13
C ARG A 22 8.44 10.79 6.38
N PHE A 23 8.60 9.56 6.87
CA PHE A 23 7.96 8.38 6.29
C PHE A 23 6.44 8.44 6.43
N GLY A 24 5.92 8.86 7.59
CA GLY A 24 4.49 9.07 7.81
C GLY A 24 3.86 10.05 6.81
N ARG A 25 4.55 11.15 6.49
CA ARG A 25 4.09 12.08 5.44
C ARG A 25 4.02 11.44 4.04
N ARG A 26 4.90 10.47 3.74
CA ARG A 26 4.85 9.72 2.48
C ARG A 26 3.70 8.72 2.46
N LEU A 27 3.47 8.02 3.57
CA LEU A 27 2.31 7.12 3.70
C LEU A 27 1.00 7.87 3.49
N ALA A 28 0.87 9.08 4.05
CA ALA A 28 -0.30 9.94 3.86
C ALA A 28 -0.49 10.42 2.40
N ALA A 29 0.57 10.40 1.60
CA ALA A 29 0.56 10.78 0.18
C ALA A 29 0.56 9.55 -0.75
N THR A 30 0.20 8.37 -0.25
CA THR A 30 0.05 7.17 -1.08
C THR A 30 -0.99 7.42 -2.18
N PRO A 31 -0.62 7.33 -3.46
CA PRO A 31 -1.55 7.64 -4.54
C PRO A 31 -2.59 6.51 -4.72
N PRO A 32 -3.75 6.83 -5.33
CA PRO A 32 -4.72 5.82 -5.71
C PRO A 32 -4.12 4.78 -6.67
N GLY A 33 -4.73 3.59 -6.71
CA GLY A 33 -4.25 2.48 -7.54
C GLY A 33 -3.05 1.72 -6.96
N THR A 34 -2.52 2.10 -5.79
CA THR A 34 -1.49 1.32 -5.09
C THR A 34 -2.05 -0.05 -4.67
N CYS A 35 -1.28 -1.12 -4.93
CA CYS A 35 -1.68 -2.49 -4.56
C CYS A 35 -1.90 -2.64 -3.05
N PRO A 36 -3.10 -3.04 -2.60
CA PRO A 36 -3.38 -3.26 -1.18
C PRO A 36 -2.47 -4.31 -0.54
N VAL A 37 -2.20 -5.42 -1.23
CA VAL A 37 -1.29 -6.48 -0.74
C VAL A 37 0.12 -5.92 -0.49
N ALA A 38 0.60 -5.02 -1.36
CA ALA A 38 1.90 -4.37 -1.19
C ALA A 38 1.95 -3.48 0.06
N VAL A 39 0.90 -2.69 0.28
CA VAL A 39 0.79 -1.80 1.45
C VAL A 39 0.71 -2.64 2.73
N THR A 40 -0.19 -3.63 2.78
CA THR A 40 -0.36 -4.51 3.95
C THR A 40 0.94 -5.25 4.28
N THR A 41 1.63 -5.79 3.29
CA THR A 41 2.93 -6.48 3.49
C THR A 41 3.96 -5.54 4.10
N THR A 42 4.04 -4.30 3.60
CA THR A 42 4.99 -3.29 4.12
C THR A 42 4.69 -2.93 5.57
N LEU A 43 3.41 -2.71 5.92
CA LEU A 43 2.99 -2.42 7.29
C LEU A 43 3.29 -3.60 8.23
N LEU A 44 3.05 -4.82 7.78
CA LEU A 44 3.31 -6.04 8.54
C LEU A 44 4.82 -6.26 8.78
N GLU A 45 5.67 -5.98 7.80
CA GLU A 45 7.14 -6.02 7.95
C GLU A 45 7.64 -4.96 8.96
N CYS A 46 7.03 -3.77 8.96
CA CYS A 46 7.29 -2.77 10.00
C CYS A 46 6.90 -3.30 11.39
N ALA A 47 5.71 -3.88 11.55
CA ALA A 47 5.27 -4.44 12.82
C ALA A 47 6.16 -5.60 13.30
N ALA A 48 6.57 -6.49 12.39
CA ALA A 48 7.51 -7.57 12.67
C ALA A 48 8.89 -7.07 13.11
N SER A 49 9.29 -5.85 12.73
CA SER A 49 10.54 -5.22 13.17
C SER A 49 10.41 -4.50 14.52
N GLN A 50 9.19 -4.31 15.03
CA GLN A 50 8.90 -3.59 16.28
C GLN A 50 8.66 -4.51 17.47
N THR A 51 8.75 -5.83 17.28
CA THR A 51 8.50 -6.78 18.37
C THR A 51 9.50 -6.59 19.51
N CYS A 52 9.02 -6.64 20.75
CA CYS A 52 9.87 -6.62 21.94
C CYS A 52 10.30 -8.04 22.39
N GLY A 53 9.81 -9.08 21.71
CA GLY A 53 10.14 -10.48 21.99
C GLY A 53 9.39 -11.14 23.16
N LYS A 54 8.48 -10.44 23.84
CA LYS A 54 7.82 -10.94 25.07
C LYS A 54 6.80 -12.06 24.81
N CYS A 55 5.82 -11.83 23.95
CA CYS A 55 4.76 -12.79 23.64
C CYS A 55 5.08 -13.55 22.35
N VAL A 56 4.92 -14.88 22.37
CA VAL A 56 5.13 -15.79 21.23
C VAL A 56 4.35 -15.38 19.97
N PRO A 57 3.05 -15.06 20.01
CA PRO A 57 2.30 -14.72 18.81
C PRO A 57 2.84 -13.48 18.09
N CYS A 58 3.35 -12.49 18.83
CA CYS A 58 3.99 -11.32 18.25
C CYS A 58 5.42 -11.63 17.78
N ARG A 59 6.25 -12.23 18.66
CA ARG A 59 7.69 -12.49 18.42
C ARG A 59 7.92 -13.41 17.23
N ASP A 60 7.20 -14.53 17.18
CA ASP A 60 7.43 -15.59 16.20
C ASP A 60 6.37 -15.57 15.10
N GLY A 61 5.16 -15.08 15.40
CA GLY A 61 4.03 -15.08 14.46
C GLY A 61 4.10 -13.94 13.44
N LEU A 62 4.37 -12.70 13.84
CA LEU A 62 4.44 -11.57 12.89
C LEU A 62 5.53 -11.73 11.83
N PRO A 63 6.77 -12.18 12.15
CA PRO A 63 7.77 -12.44 11.12
C PRO A 63 7.35 -13.54 10.13
N GLN A 64 6.68 -14.60 10.60
CA GLN A 64 6.14 -15.63 9.71
C GLN A 64 5.03 -15.08 8.80
N ALA A 65 4.13 -14.27 9.36
CA ALA A 65 3.06 -13.63 8.62
C ALA A 65 3.64 -12.68 7.55
N ALA A 66 4.68 -11.90 7.88
CA ALA A 66 5.37 -11.03 6.92
C ALA A 66 5.98 -11.80 5.75
N VAL A 67 6.61 -12.95 6.02
CA VAL A 67 7.16 -13.82 4.96
C VAL A 67 6.06 -14.37 4.05
N LEU A 68 4.92 -14.79 4.61
CA LEU A 68 3.79 -15.28 3.81
C LEU A 68 3.15 -14.14 2.99
N ALA A 69 2.93 -12.97 3.59
CA ALA A 69 2.41 -11.80 2.88
C ALA A 69 3.33 -11.39 1.71
N ARG A 70 4.65 -11.43 1.92
CA ARG A 70 5.64 -11.24 0.85
C ARG A 70 5.53 -12.29 -0.25
N ARG A 71 5.30 -13.56 0.08
CA ARG A 71 5.07 -14.62 -0.93
C ARG A 71 3.80 -14.36 -1.75
N VAL A 72 2.74 -13.84 -1.13
CA VAL A 72 1.52 -13.42 -1.84
C VAL A 72 1.86 -12.27 -2.79
N LEU A 73 2.53 -11.23 -2.29
CA LEU A 73 2.94 -10.09 -3.11
C LEU A 73 3.82 -10.50 -4.30
N ASP A 74 4.74 -11.45 -4.11
CA ASP A 74 5.61 -12.00 -5.15
C ASP A 74 4.90 -12.99 -6.09
N CYS A 75 3.59 -13.20 -5.92
CA CYS A 75 2.76 -14.15 -6.68
C CYS A 75 3.24 -15.61 -6.57
N ARG A 76 3.84 -15.98 -5.44
CA ARG A 76 4.41 -17.32 -5.15
C ARG A 76 3.67 -18.08 -4.05
N ALA A 77 2.65 -17.47 -3.46
CA ALA A 77 1.84 -18.09 -2.42
C ALA A 77 0.81 -19.06 -3.02
N THR A 78 0.37 -20.00 -2.18
CA THR A 78 -0.74 -20.92 -2.46
C THR A 78 -1.95 -20.58 -1.57
N ASP A 79 -3.09 -21.24 -1.82
CA ASP A 79 -4.27 -21.12 -0.94
C ASP A 79 -3.97 -21.56 0.51
N GLU A 80 -3.08 -22.54 0.68
CA GLU A 80 -2.60 -22.97 2.01
C GLU A 80 -1.79 -21.87 2.69
N ASP A 81 -0.94 -21.16 1.95
CA ASP A 81 -0.19 -20.01 2.47
C ASP A 81 -1.15 -18.89 2.93
N LEU A 82 -2.24 -18.63 2.19
CA LEU A 82 -3.27 -17.66 2.57
C LEU A 82 -4.03 -18.09 3.84
N ALA A 83 -4.43 -19.36 3.93
CA ALA A 83 -5.09 -19.90 5.12
C ALA A 83 -4.17 -19.80 6.36
N ARG A 84 -2.88 -20.09 6.19
CA ARG A 84 -1.88 -19.95 7.25
C ARG A 84 -1.65 -18.49 7.64
N LEU A 85 -1.62 -17.59 6.66
CA LEU A 85 -1.52 -16.14 6.90
C LEU A 85 -2.70 -15.64 7.73
N HIS A 86 -3.93 -16.07 7.41
CA HIS A 86 -5.13 -15.75 8.19
C HIS A 86 -5.03 -16.27 9.63
N ALA A 87 -4.64 -17.53 9.82
CA ALA A 87 -4.49 -18.12 11.15
C ALA A 87 -3.42 -17.39 12.00
N LEU A 88 -2.31 -16.95 11.39
CA LEU A 88 -1.31 -16.15 12.08
C LEU A 88 -1.83 -14.76 12.46
N ALA A 89 -2.68 -14.17 11.64
CA ALA A 89 -3.34 -12.89 11.93
C ALA A 89 -4.28 -13.01 13.14
N GLU A 90 -5.12 -14.06 13.19
CA GLU A 90 -5.99 -14.36 14.34
C GLU A 90 -5.18 -14.60 15.62
N LEU A 91 -4.09 -15.37 15.52
CA LEU A 91 -3.20 -15.65 16.63
C LEU A 91 -2.52 -14.37 17.15
N ALA A 92 -2.04 -13.50 16.26
CA ALA A 92 -1.44 -12.22 16.63
C ALA A 92 -2.46 -11.29 17.29
N CYS A 93 -3.66 -11.18 16.72
CA CYS A 93 -4.74 -10.34 17.24
C CYS A 93 -5.21 -10.83 18.63
N GLY A 94 -5.58 -12.10 18.76
CA GLY A 94 -6.13 -12.64 20.01
C GLY A 94 -5.10 -12.99 21.09
N GLY A 95 -3.82 -13.15 20.72
CA GLY A 95 -2.79 -13.68 21.62
C GLY A 95 -1.71 -12.70 22.06
N SER A 96 -1.64 -11.49 21.50
CA SER A 96 -0.57 -10.54 21.81
C SER A 96 -0.82 -9.74 23.08
N ASP A 97 0.22 -9.58 23.90
CA ASP A 97 0.17 -8.85 25.17
C ASP A 97 0.03 -7.32 25.03
N CYS A 98 0.35 -6.76 23.86
CA CYS A 98 0.40 -5.31 23.66
C CYS A 98 -0.13 -4.90 22.27
N ALA A 99 -0.32 -3.59 22.09
CA ALA A 99 -0.89 -2.99 20.90
C ALA A 99 -0.14 -3.33 19.60
N ILE A 100 1.21 -3.41 19.62
CA ILE A 100 1.99 -3.73 18.41
C ILE A 100 1.55 -5.05 17.79
N GLY A 101 1.39 -6.10 18.62
CA GLY A 101 0.97 -7.40 18.14
C GLY A 101 -0.51 -7.48 17.81
N TRP A 102 -1.34 -6.89 18.68
CA TRP A 102 -2.80 -6.87 18.50
C TRP A 102 -3.20 -6.11 17.22
N GLU A 103 -2.71 -4.89 17.06
CA GLU A 103 -3.04 -4.00 15.94
C GLU A 103 -2.48 -4.53 14.61
N ALA A 104 -1.30 -5.14 14.62
CA ALA A 104 -0.77 -5.80 13.42
C ALA A 104 -1.63 -6.99 12.97
N GLY A 105 -2.11 -7.79 13.92
CA GLY A 105 -3.05 -8.87 13.64
C GLY A 105 -4.40 -8.36 13.13
N GLU A 106 -4.98 -7.37 13.81
CA GLU A 106 -6.25 -6.74 13.42
C GLU A 106 -6.17 -6.10 12.02
N ALA A 107 -5.12 -5.32 11.75
CA ALA A 107 -4.93 -4.68 10.45
C ALA A 107 -4.76 -5.72 9.32
N LEU A 108 -4.08 -6.83 9.59
CA LEU A 108 -3.94 -7.91 8.62
C LEU A 108 -5.26 -8.63 8.36
N LEU A 109 -6.06 -8.91 9.39
CA LEU A 109 -7.41 -9.48 9.23
C LEU A 109 -8.33 -8.55 8.44
N ALA A 110 -8.31 -7.26 8.77
CA ALA A 110 -9.06 -6.25 8.04
C ALA A 110 -8.67 -6.20 6.55
N ALA A 111 -7.36 -6.28 6.26
CA ALA A 111 -6.87 -6.32 4.88
C ALA A 111 -7.27 -7.59 4.13
N LEU A 112 -7.13 -8.78 4.76
CA LEU A 112 -7.52 -10.06 4.18
C LEU A 112 -9.02 -10.11 3.84
N SER A 113 -9.85 -9.45 4.66
CA SER A 113 -11.29 -9.33 4.42
C SER A 113 -11.62 -8.29 3.35
N ALA A 114 -11.10 -7.07 3.48
CA ALA A 114 -11.48 -5.94 2.63
C ALA A 114 -10.94 -6.06 1.20
N PHE A 115 -9.78 -6.71 1.03
CA PHE A 115 -9.09 -6.85 -0.26
C PHE A 115 -8.96 -8.32 -0.67
N SER A 116 -9.92 -9.15 -0.27
CA SER A 116 -9.92 -10.60 -0.52
C SER A 116 -9.75 -10.95 -2.01
N ASP A 117 -10.32 -10.14 -2.89
CA ASP A 117 -10.19 -10.23 -4.35
C ASP A 117 -8.76 -9.99 -4.84
N GLU A 118 -8.06 -9.01 -4.27
CA GLU A 118 -6.67 -8.72 -4.60
C GLU A 118 -5.74 -9.85 -4.11
N PHE A 119 -5.91 -10.32 -2.87
CA PHE A 119 -5.15 -11.45 -2.34
C PHE A 119 -5.36 -12.72 -3.20
N ALA A 120 -6.61 -13.00 -3.59
CA ALA A 120 -6.94 -14.12 -4.47
C ALA A 120 -6.32 -13.93 -5.87
N SER A 121 -6.32 -12.72 -6.43
CA SER A 121 -5.71 -12.45 -7.74
C SER A 121 -4.21 -12.72 -7.76
N HIS A 122 -3.50 -12.36 -6.69
CA HIS A 122 -2.07 -12.64 -6.55
C HIS A 122 -1.75 -14.14 -6.51
N VAL A 123 -2.64 -14.96 -5.95
CA VAL A 123 -2.48 -16.43 -5.85
C VAL A 123 -2.94 -17.15 -7.12
N GLU A 124 -4.13 -16.83 -7.63
CA GLU A 124 -4.77 -17.55 -8.74
C GLU A 124 -4.27 -17.07 -10.11
N ARG A 125 -4.09 -15.75 -10.26
CA ARG A 125 -3.82 -15.08 -11.54
C ARG A 125 -2.39 -14.59 -11.65
N HIS A 126 -1.62 -14.69 -10.57
CA HIS A 126 -0.24 -14.24 -10.45
C HIS A 126 -0.03 -12.76 -10.85
N ARG A 127 -1.01 -11.90 -10.56
CA ARG A 127 -0.97 -10.45 -10.80
C ARG A 127 -1.98 -9.71 -9.92
N CYS A 128 -1.81 -8.41 -9.78
CA CYS A 128 -2.83 -7.53 -9.20
C CYS A 128 -4.16 -7.62 -9.98
N ALA A 129 -5.28 -7.37 -9.29
CA ALA A 129 -6.59 -7.32 -9.91
C ALA A 129 -6.72 -6.14 -10.88
N ALA A 130 -7.74 -6.18 -11.74
CA ALA A 130 -7.98 -5.11 -12.70
C ALA A 130 -8.28 -3.79 -11.98
N GLY A 131 -7.63 -2.70 -12.42
CA GLY A 131 -7.74 -1.38 -11.78
C GLY A 131 -6.74 -1.14 -10.65
N VAL A 132 -5.98 -2.16 -10.25
CA VAL A 132 -4.83 -1.99 -9.36
C VAL A 132 -3.57 -1.77 -10.20
N GLY A 133 -3.00 -0.59 -10.04
CA GLY A 133 -1.84 -0.10 -10.76
C GLY A 133 -1.79 1.41 -10.63
N GLN A 134 -0.70 1.94 -10.08
CA GLN A 134 -0.46 3.38 -10.07
C GLN A 134 -0.31 3.84 -11.52
N SER A 135 -1.22 4.71 -11.97
CA SER A 135 -1.02 5.46 -13.20
C SER A 135 -0.69 6.91 -12.88
N VAL A 136 -0.51 7.73 -13.91
CA VAL A 136 -0.21 9.14 -13.72
C VAL A 136 -1.43 9.86 -13.11
N PRO A 137 -1.24 10.86 -12.23
CA PRO A 137 -2.35 11.56 -11.58
C PRO A 137 -3.38 12.12 -12.56
N CYS A 138 -2.95 12.55 -13.75
CA CYS A 138 -3.83 13.05 -14.80
C CYS A 138 -4.73 11.99 -15.44
N GLU A 139 -4.53 10.71 -15.16
CA GLU A 139 -5.45 9.61 -15.50
C GLU A 139 -6.30 9.21 -14.29
N THR A 140 -5.70 9.06 -13.10
CA THR A 140 -6.42 8.59 -11.90
C THR A 140 -7.38 9.63 -11.32
N ASP A 141 -6.95 10.89 -11.30
CA ASP A 141 -7.65 11.96 -10.57
C ASP A 141 -8.47 12.85 -11.51
N CYS A 142 -8.38 12.63 -12.83
CA CYS A 142 -9.14 13.41 -13.79
C CYS A 142 -10.64 13.04 -13.75
N PRO A 143 -11.53 13.96 -13.33
CA PRO A 143 -12.96 13.67 -13.22
C PRO A 143 -13.64 13.46 -14.58
N ALA A 144 -13.03 13.96 -15.66
CA ALA A 144 -13.53 13.80 -17.02
C ALA A 144 -12.95 12.56 -17.73
N HIS A 145 -12.02 11.83 -17.08
CA HIS A 145 -11.31 10.69 -17.66
C HIS A 145 -10.75 10.96 -19.06
N VAL A 146 -10.24 12.18 -19.31
CA VAL A 146 -9.62 12.55 -20.59
C VAL A 146 -8.24 11.91 -20.71
N ASN A 147 -7.87 11.50 -21.92
CA ASN A 147 -6.53 10.99 -22.21
C ASN A 147 -5.50 12.13 -22.33
N VAL A 148 -5.14 12.73 -21.18
CA VAL A 148 -4.13 13.80 -21.08
C VAL A 148 -2.75 13.31 -21.56
N PRO A 149 -2.26 12.12 -21.18
CA PRO A 149 -0.93 11.68 -21.63
C PRO A 149 -0.83 11.55 -23.15
N GLY A 150 -1.87 11.01 -23.80
CA GLY A 150 -1.94 10.93 -25.26
C GLY A 150 -2.03 12.32 -25.90
N TYR A 151 -2.78 13.24 -25.30
CA TYR A 151 -2.85 14.63 -25.79
C TYR A 151 -1.47 15.30 -25.75
N VAL A 152 -0.77 15.20 -24.62
CA VAL A 152 0.57 15.78 -24.44
C VAL A 152 1.58 15.14 -25.40
N ALA A 153 1.52 13.82 -25.59
CA ALA A 153 2.39 13.12 -26.52
C ALA A 153 2.19 13.58 -27.98
N LEU A 154 0.95 13.69 -28.45
CA LEU A 154 0.63 14.16 -29.80
C LEU A 154 1.02 15.63 -30.00
N ALA A 155 0.74 16.49 -29.02
CA ALA A 155 1.16 17.89 -29.05
C ALA A 155 2.69 18.03 -29.06
N GLY A 156 3.41 17.23 -28.26
CA GLY A 156 4.87 17.20 -28.23
C GLY A 156 5.49 16.70 -29.55
N ALA A 157 4.79 15.83 -30.28
CA ALA A 157 5.16 15.41 -31.63
C ALA A 157 4.83 16.44 -32.73
N GLY A 158 4.18 17.57 -32.38
CA GLY A 158 3.74 18.58 -33.32
C GLY A 158 2.40 18.27 -34.02
N ASP A 159 1.75 17.15 -33.70
CA ASP A 159 0.43 16.79 -34.22
C ASP A 159 -0.68 17.45 -33.39
N CYS A 160 -0.81 18.77 -33.54
CA CYS A 160 -1.84 19.54 -32.85
C CYS A 160 -3.26 19.11 -33.25
N ALA A 161 -3.47 18.68 -34.50
CA ALA A 161 -4.78 18.25 -34.97
C ALA A 161 -5.19 16.92 -34.32
N GLY A 162 -4.28 15.95 -34.27
CA GLY A 162 -4.47 14.68 -33.58
C GLY A 162 -4.69 14.87 -32.08
N ALA A 163 -3.92 15.76 -31.44
CA ALA A 163 -4.11 16.09 -30.02
C ALA A 163 -5.52 16.61 -29.75
N VAL A 164 -5.99 17.61 -30.51
CA VAL A 164 -7.35 18.17 -30.35
C VAL A 164 -8.43 17.11 -30.65
N ALA A 165 -8.23 16.26 -31.65
CA ALA A 165 -9.16 15.19 -31.98
C ALA A 165 -9.25 14.14 -30.87
N LEU A 166 -8.12 13.81 -30.23
CA LEU A 166 -8.07 12.86 -29.12
C LEU A 166 -8.84 13.38 -27.90
N ILE A 167 -8.54 14.60 -27.44
CA ILE A 167 -9.16 15.12 -26.22
C ILE A 167 -10.67 15.37 -26.38
N ARG A 168 -11.12 15.66 -27.61
CA ARG A 168 -12.54 15.84 -27.93
C ARG A 168 -13.37 14.55 -27.89
N LYS A 169 -12.76 13.37 -27.77
CA LYS A 169 -13.50 12.10 -27.60
C LYS A 169 -14.26 12.09 -26.28
N ASP A 170 -13.63 12.58 -25.23
CA ASP A 170 -14.14 12.51 -23.86
C ASP A 170 -14.52 13.90 -23.32
N ASN A 171 -14.01 14.98 -23.93
CA ASN A 171 -14.26 16.36 -23.50
C ASN A 171 -14.74 17.27 -24.65
N PRO A 172 -16.03 17.65 -24.68
CA PRO A 172 -16.58 18.51 -25.73
C PRO A 172 -16.11 19.97 -25.64
N PHE A 173 -15.57 20.41 -24.49
CA PHE A 173 -15.13 21.80 -24.26
C PHE A 173 -13.70 21.87 -23.72
N PRO A 174 -12.69 21.37 -24.48
CA PRO A 174 -11.34 21.21 -23.97
C PRO A 174 -10.72 22.53 -23.52
N THR A 175 -11.00 23.64 -24.23
CA THR A 175 -10.49 24.97 -23.87
C THR A 175 -11.08 25.49 -22.55
N ALA A 176 -12.35 25.22 -22.27
CA ALA A 176 -12.98 25.67 -21.01
C ALA A 176 -12.54 24.79 -19.84
N CYS A 177 -12.54 23.47 -20.03
CA CYS A 177 -12.13 22.51 -19.00
C CYS A 177 -10.64 22.57 -18.68
N ALA A 178 -9.78 22.99 -19.62
CA ALA A 178 -8.34 23.13 -19.38
C ALA A 178 -8.01 24.10 -18.23
N PHE A 179 -8.86 25.09 -17.97
CA PHE A 179 -8.70 26.02 -16.83
C PHE A 179 -9.02 25.39 -15.47
N VAL A 180 -9.70 24.25 -15.44
CA VAL A 180 -10.06 23.53 -14.21
C VAL A 180 -9.00 22.46 -13.87
N CYS A 181 -8.11 22.13 -14.81
CA CYS A 181 -7.02 21.19 -14.57
C CYS A 181 -5.99 21.79 -13.59
N GLU A 182 -5.80 21.15 -12.45
CA GLU A 182 -4.85 21.58 -11.42
C GLU A 182 -3.37 21.28 -11.75
N HIS A 183 -3.11 20.58 -12.86
CA HIS A 183 -1.77 20.16 -13.32
C HIS A 183 -0.91 19.55 -12.19
N PRO A 184 -1.35 18.43 -11.60
CA PRO A 184 -0.61 17.77 -10.51
C PRO A 184 0.67 17.06 -11.00
N CYS A 185 0.90 17.00 -12.31
CA CYS A 185 2.02 16.32 -12.97
C CYS A 185 2.98 17.29 -13.67
#